data_AF-F0Z5U7-F1
#
_entry.id   AF-F0Z5U7-F1
#
_cell.length_a   1.000
_cell.length_b   1.000
_cell.length_c   1.000
_cell.angle_alpha   90.00
_cell.angle_beta   90.00
_cell.angle_gamma   90.00
#
_symmetry.space_group_name_H-M   'P 1'
#
loop_
_entity.id
_entity.type
_entity.pdbx_description
1 polymer ?
#
loop_
_entity_poly.entity_id
_entity_poly.type
_entity_poly.pdbx_seq_one_letter_code
_entity_poly.pdbx_strand_id
1 'polypeptide(L)' 'MSGNILVFPRKGGLIMINNEELPIGFTMALAQHSDALNHFSHLSDTEQKQVIDEARQKHTREEMRNYVENMFQ' A
#
# COMPACT_ATOMS: atom_id res chain seq x y z
N MET A 1 4.73 -16.82 -17.70
CA MET A 1 4.83 -15.36 -17.90
C MET A 1 5.02 -14.75 -16.52
N SER A 2 6.23 -14.27 -16.26
CA SER A 2 6.72 -13.85 -14.95
C SER A 2 6.09 -12.53 -14.53
N GLY A 3 5.39 -12.51 -13.38
CA GLY A 3 4.99 -11.28 -12.73
C GLY A 3 6.12 -10.74 -11.85
N ASN A 4 6.38 -9.45 -11.90
CA ASN A 4 7.36 -8.80 -11.01
C ASN A 4 6.79 -8.79 -9.59
N ILE A 5 7.43 -9.53 -8.67
CA ILE A 5 7.05 -9.58 -7.26
C ILE A 5 7.81 -8.46 -6.53
N LEU A 6 7.08 -7.49 -5.98
CA LEU A 6 7.64 -6.56 -5.00
C LEU A 6 7.65 -7.24 -3.63
N VAL A 7 8.84 -7.57 -3.14
CA VAL A 7 9.05 -8.22 -1.84
C VAL A 7 9.42 -7.16 -0.82
N PHE A 8 8.52 -6.90 0.14
CA PHE A 8 8.87 -6.12 1.32
C PHE A 8 9.26 -7.07 2.47
N PRO A 9 10.41 -6.88 3.11
CA PRO A 9 10.80 -7.68 4.26
C PRO A 9 9.90 -7.35 5.45
N ARG A 10 9.27 -8.36 6.04
CA ARG A 10 8.53 -8.24 7.30
C ARG A 10 9.07 -9.22 8.34
N LYS A 11 9.03 -8.86 9.62
CA LYS A 11 9.36 -9.80 10.70
C LYS A 11 8.26 -10.87 10.78
N GLY A 12 8.53 -12.05 10.22
CA GLY A 12 7.66 -13.24 10.35
C GLY A 12 7.20 -13.90 9.03
N GLY A 13 7.52 -13.34 7.86
CA GLY A 13 7.14 -13.92 6.57
C GLY A 13 7.31 -12.98 5.38
N LEU A 14 7.16 -13.52 4.16
CA LEU A 14 7.18 -12.77 2.90
C LEU A 14 5.75 -12.43 2.48
N ILE A 15 5.47 -11.15 2.27
CA ILE A 15 4.18 -10.72 1.69
C ILE A 15 4.26 -10.96 0.18
N MET A 16 3.40 -11.84 -0.35
CA MET A 16 3.26 -12.02 -1.79
C MET A 16 2.12 -11.16 -2.32
N ILE A 17 2.43 -9.94 -2.75
CA ILE A 17 1.49 -9.09 -3.49
C ILE A 17 1.60 -9.49 -4.96
N ASN A 18 0.62 -10.24 -5.46
CA ASN A 18 0.58 -10.66 -6.87
C ASN A 18 0.27 -9.46 -7.77
N ASN A 19 1.26 -9.01 -8.56
CA ASN A 19 1.17 -8.28 -9.84
C ASN A 19 0.15 -7.14 -10.00
N GLU A 20 -0.25 -6.55 -8.90
CA GLU A 20 -1.01 -5.32 -8.86
C GLU A 20 -0.01 -4.24 -8.50
N GLU A 21 0.58 -3.61 -9.52
CA GLU A 21 1.45 -2.45 -9.30
C GLU A 21 0.70 -1.50 -8.34
N LEU A 22 1.23 -1.37 -7.12
CA LEU A 22 0.68 -0.44 -6.14
C LEU A 22 0.53 0.91 -6.85
N PRO A 23 -0.64 1.57 -6.76
CA PRO A 23 -0.83 2.84 -7.43
C PRO A 23 0.35 3.75 -7.11
N ILE A 24 1.01 4.33 -8.12
CA ILE A 24 2.24 5.11 -7.90
C ILE A 24 2.00 6.21 -6.86
N GLY A 25 0.82 6.86 -6.91
CA GLY A 25 0.40 7.84 -5.91
C GLY A 25 0.27 7.27 -4.49
N PHE A 26 -0.16 6.02 -4.35
CA PHE A 26 -0.26 5.34 -3.08
C PHE A 26 1.12 5.07 -2.49
N THR A 27 2.02 4.49 -3.29
CA THR A 27 3.42 4.24 -2.88
C THR A 27 4.14 5.53 -2.48
N MET A 28 3.95 6.62 -3.26
CA MET A 28 4.52 7.93 -2.95
C MET A 28 3.93 8.53 -1.67
N ALA A 29 2.64 8.36 -1.43
CA ALA A 29 1.99 8.85 -0.21
C ALA A 29 2.49 8.07 1.02
N LEU A 30 2.57 6.74 0.96
CA LEU A 30 3.16 5.93 2.03
C LEU A 30 4.61 6.34 2.33
N ALA A 31 5.43 6.60 1.31
CA ALA A 31 6.82 7.01 1.50
C ALA A 31 6.98 8.40 2.17
N GLN A 32 5.98 9.28 2.04
CA GLN A 32 5.97 10.60 2.70
C GLN A 32 5.56 10.52 4.18
N HIS A 33 4.92 9.42 4.58
CA HIS A 33 4.41 9.21 5.93
C HIS A 33 4.99 7.92 6.50
N SER A 34 6.13 7.99 7.20
CA SER A 34 6.80 6.82 7.76
C SER A 34 5.89 5.97 8.65
N ASP A 35 4.97 6.61 9.36
CA ASP A 35 4.00 5.97 10.26
C ASP A 35 2.95 5.18 9.46
N ALA A 36 2.54 5.73 8.31
CA ALA A 36 1.64 5.11 7.35
C ALA A 36 2.23 3.84 6.76
N LEU A 37 3.47 3.94 6.29
CA LEU A 37 4.20 2.78 5.76
C LEU A 37 4.36 1.70 6.83
N ASN A 38 4.73 2.10 8.06
CA ASN A 38 4.88 1.17 9.15
C ASN A 38 3.55 0.49 9.49
N HIS A 39 2.45 1.22 9.60
CA HIS A 39 1.13 0.64 9.87
C HIS A 39 0.66 -0.27 8.73
N PHE A 40 0.77 0.18 7.46
CA PHE A 40 0.45 -0.65 6.29
C PHE A 40 1.27 -1.94 6.29
N SER A 41 2.56 -1.86 6.60
CA SER A 41 3.42 -3.02 6.72
C SER A 41 3.01 -3.96 7.84
N HIS A 42 2.20 -3.51 8.81
CA HIS A 42 1.66 -4.30 9.92
C HIS A 42 0.27 -4.90 9.66
N LEU A 43 -0.41 -4.54 8.57
CA LEU A 43 -1.71 -5.11 8.20
C LEU A 43 -1.58 -6.56 7.70
N SER A 44 -2.61 -7.40 7.90
CA SER A 44 -2.65 -8.72 7.26
C SER A 44 -2.73 -8.62 5.74
N ASP A 45 -2.41 -9.69 5.01
CA ASP A 45 -2.46 -9.70 3.54
C ASP A 45 -3.86 -9.34 3.00
N THR A 46 -4.92 -9.72 3.70
CA THR A 46 -6.31 -9.36 3.34
C THR A 46 -6.57 -7.88 3.51
N GLU A 47 -6.15 -7.30 4.64
CA GLU A 47 -6.30 -5.87 4.92
C GLU A 47 -5.46 -5.04 3.95
N GLN A 48 -4.22 -5.47 3.64
CA GLN A 48 -3.39 -4.81 2.64
C GLN A 48 -4.07 -4.80 1.27
N LYS A 49 -4.65 -5.92 0.84
CA LYS A 49 -5.40 -5.98 -0.43
C LYS A 49 -6.59 -5.02 -0.43
N GLN A 50 -7.38 -4.99 0.64
CA GLN A 50 -8.52 -4.07 0.75
C GLN A 50 -8.06 -2.60 0.63
N VAL A 51 -6.98 -2.24 1.32
CA VAL A 51 -6.39 -0.90 1.25
C VAL A 51 -5.91 -0.58 -0.17
N ILE A 52 -5.24 -1.52 -0.84
CA ILE A 52 -4.75 -1.34 -2.21
C ILE A 52 -5.93 -1.14 -3.17
N ASP A 53 -6.99 -1.95 -3.04
CA ASP A 53 -8.19 -1.89 -3.87
C ASP A 53 -8.97 -0.58 -3.66
N GLU A 54 -9.03 -0.07 -2.44
CA GLU A 54 -9.58 1.25 -2.14
C GLU A 54 -8.72 2.39 -2.71
N ALA A 55 -7.39 2.27 -2.60
CA ALA A 55 -6.45 3.25 -3.15
C ALA A 55 -6.59 3.35 -4.68
N ARG A 56 -6.85 2.24 -5.38
CA ARG A 56 -7.07 2.21 -6.83
C ARG A 56 -8.32 2.94 -7.28
N GLN A 57 -9.29 3.11 -6.39
CA GLN A 57 -10.50 3.89 -6.66
C GLN A 57 -10.29 5.39 -6.49
N LYS A 58 -9.09 5.84 -6.08
CA LYS A 58 -8.74 7.25 -5.99
C LYS A 58 -8.15 7.70 -7.33
N HIS A 59 -8.78 8.70 -7.94
CA HIS A 59 -8.45 9.13 -9.30
C HIS A 59 -7.57 10.38 -9.32
N THR A 60 -7.51 11.11 -8.20
CA THR A 60 -6.71 12.33 -8.07
C THR A 60 -5.63 12.19 -7.00
N ARG A 61 -4.59 13.02 -7.13
CA ARG A 61 -3.50 13.11 -6.14
C ARG A 61 -4.01 13.52 -4.76
N GLU A 62 -4.98 14.42 -4.71
CA GLU A 62 -5.57 14.89 -3.45
C GLU A 62 -6.39 13.79 -2.77
N GLU A 63 -7.22 13.06 -3.51
CA GLU A 63 -7.94 11.90 -2.97
C GLU A 63 -7.00 10.83 -2.42
N MET A 64 -5.90 10.55 -3.11
CA MET A 64 -4.89 9.59 -2.64
C MET A 64 -4.19 10.06 -1.36
N ARG A 65 -3.81 11.34 -1.33
CA ARG A 65 -3.18 11.95 -0.15
C ARG A 65 -4.12 11.89 1.04
N ASN A 66 -5.35 12.36 0.88
CA ASN A 66 -6.35 12.37 1.94
C ASN A 66 -6.67 10.95 2.40
N TYR A 67 -6.75 9.98 1.48
CA TYR A 67 -6.95 8.57 1.82
C TYR A 67 -5.85 8.04 2.73
N VAL A 68 -4.59 8.23 2.35
CA VAL A 68 -3.45 7.80 3.16
C VAL A 68 -3.42 8.57 4.49
N GLU A 69 -3.52 9.90 4.49
CA GLU A 69 -3.50 10.68 5.73
C GLU A 69 -4.61 10.22 6.70
N ASN A 70 -5.84 10.03 6.23
CA ASN A 70 -6.97 9.60 7.07
C ASN A 70 -6.82 8.19 7.64
N MET A 71 -6.03 7.31 7.00
CA MET A 71 -5.78 5.96 7.52
C MET A 71 -4.87 5.95 8.75
N PHE A 72 -4.06 7.00 8.94
CA PHE A 72 -2.96 7.01 9.91
C PHE A 72 -2.97 8.24 10.84
N GLN A 73 -4.09 8.97 10.91
CA GLN A 73 -4.36 9.98 11.94
C GLN A 73 -4.80 9.37 13.28
#